data_AF-A0AAW9NJL5-F1
#
_entry.id   AF-A0AAW9NJL5-F1
#
_cell.length_a   1.000
_cell.length_b   1.000
_cell.length_c   1.000
_cell.angle_alpha   90.00
_cell.angle_beta   90.00
_cell.angle_gamma   90.00
#
_symmetry.space_group_name_H-M   'P 1'
#
loop_
_entity.id
_entity.type
_entity.pdbx_description
1 polymer ?
#
loop_
_entity_poly.entity_id
_entity_poly.type
_entity_poly.pdbx_seq_one_letter_code
_entity_poly.pdbx_strand_id
1 'polypeptide(L)'
;MYNESQKKALALHLQNKFMEGVKGYEIVVTLMALVKRKDLKESDVQPILMTVHFDNVEGVMRSLQKAHELLDEELIESILNDVKPRN
;
A
#
# COMPACT_ATOMS: atom_id res chain seq x y z
N MET A 1 -14.57 3.92 7.92
CA MET A 1 -13.84 4.22 6.67
C MET A 1 -13.32 5.65 6.69
N TYR A 2 -12.06 5.85 6.34
CA TYR A 2 -11.38 7.14 6.38
C TYR A 2 -11.84 8.09 5.28
N ASN A 3 -11.88 9.38 5.61
CA ASN A 3 -12.07 10.46 4.65
C ASN A 3 -10.73 10.85 3.98
N GLU A 4 -10.79 11.70 2.96
CA GLU A 4 -9.61 12.10 2.17
C GLU A 4 -8.51 12.76 3.00
N SER A 5 -8.86 13.57 4.01
CA SER A 5 -7.87 14.19 4.89
C SER A 5 -7.15 13.14 5.74
N GLN A 6 -7.89 12.15 6.26
CA GLN A 6 -7.33 11.04 7.02
C GLN A 6 -6.45 10.14 6.15
N LYS A 7 -6.84 9.84 4.90
CA LYS A 7 -6.02 9.08 3.95
C LYS A 7 -4.72 9.80 3.64
N LYS A 8 -4.77 11.11 3.40
CA LYS A 8 -3.57 11.93 3.15
C LYS A 8 -2.65 11.96 4.36
N ALA A 9 -3.19 12.13 5.56
CA ALA A 9 -2.41 12.09 6.79
C ALA A 9 -1.76 10.72 7.02
N LEU A 10 -2.50 9.63 6.76
CA LEU A 10 -1.98 8.26 6.83
C LEU A 10 -0.83 8.05 5.83
N ALA A 11 -1.01 8.48 4.58
CA ALA A 11 0.02 8.33 3.55
C ALA A 11 1.33 9.04 3.92
N LEU A 12 1.24 10.29 4.41
CA LEU A 12 2.40 11.04 4.88
C LEU A 12 3.05 10.40 6.12
N HIS A 13 2.24 9.91 7.05
CA HIS A 13 2.77 9.19 8.22
C HIS A 13 3.55 7.94 7.80
N LEU A 14 2.98 7.13 6.91
CA LEU A 14 3.63 5.91 6.41
C LEU A 14 4.86 6.22 5.56
N GLN A 15 4.85 7.31 4.78
CA GLN A 15 6.03 7.79 4.04
C GLN A 15 7.17 8.14 5.00
N ASN A 16 6.88 8.86 6.09
CA ASN A 16 7.89 9.16 7.11
C ASN A 16 8.43 7.88 7.75
N LYS A 17 7.55 6.90 8.05
CA LYS A 17 7.99 5.58 8.55
C LYS A 17 8.86 4.82 7.57
N PHE A 18 8.55 4.89 6.27
CA PHE A 18 9.38 4.32 5.22
C PHE A 18 10.77 4.96 5.19
N MET A 19 10.86 6.29 5.32
CA MET A 19 12.13 7.01 5.44
C MET A 19 12.91 6.67 6.70
N GLU A 20 12.22 6.38 7.81
CA GLU A 20 12.82 5.88 9.07
C GLU A 20 13.32 4.44 8.97
N GLY A 21 13.06 3.74 7.85
CA GLY A 21 13.60 2.41 7.55
C GLY A 21 12.60 1.25 7.64
N VAL A 22 11.32 1.54 7.92
CA VAL A 22 10.24 0.53 7.82
C VAL A 22 10.18 -0.01 6.40
N LYS A 23 10.08 -1.32 6.26
CA LYS A 23 10.08 -1.96 4.94
C LYS A 23 8.75 -1.74 4.25
N GLY A 24 8.80 -1.53 2.94
CA GLY A 24 7.59 -1.27 2.17
C GLY A 24 6.56 -2.42 2.24
N TYR A 25 7.00 -3.68 2.36
CA TYR A 25 6.07 -4.80 2.57
C TYR A 25 5.33 -4.72 3.91
N GLU A 26 5.97 -4.23 4.99
CA GLU A 26 5.32 -4.04 6.30
C GLU A 26 4.24 -2.96 6.22
N ILE A 27 4.46 -1.94 5.39
CA ILE A 27 3.45 -0.92 5.08
C ILE A 27 2.28 -1.54 4.32
N VAL A 28 2.55 -2.40 3.33
CA VAL A 28 1.48 -3.14 2.62
C VAL A 28 0.65 -3.97 3.61
N VAL A 29 1.28 -4.76 4.48
CA VAL A 29 0.58 -5.56 5.51
C VAL A 29 -0.31 -4.68 6.39
N THR A 30 0.20 -3.51 6.81
CA THR A 30 -0.55 -2.55 7.61
C THR A 30 -1.79 -2.04 6.87
N LEU A 31 -1.66 -1.71 5.58
CA LEU A 31 -2.78 -1.27 4.75
C LEU A 31 -3.81 -2.39 4.54
N MET A 32 -3.37 -3.65 4.38
CA MET A 32 -4.28 -4.80 4.26
C MET A 32 -5.11 -4.98 5.54
N ALA A 33 -4.49 -4.83 6.71
CA ALA A 33 -5.20 -4.88 7.99
C ALA A 33 -6.27 -3.78 8.12
N LEU A 34 -5.99 -2.57 7.63
CA LEU A 34 -6.96 -1.46 7.61
C LEU A 34 -8.11 -1.71 6.63
N VAL A 35 -7.84 -2.33 5.48
CA VAL A 35 -8.88 -2.75 4.54
C VAL A 35 -9.78 -3.83 5.16
N LYS A 36 -9.20 -4.87 5.78
CA LYS A 36 -9.95 -5.93 6.47
C LYS A 36 -10.84 -5.40 7.59
N ARG A 37 -10.40 -4.34 8.28
CA ARG A 37 -11.19 -3.62 9.29
C ARG A 37 -12.23 -2.65 8.73
N LYS A 38 -12.30 -2.49 7.41
CA LYS A 38 -13.17 -1.53 6.69
C LYS A 38 -12.87 -0.06 7.06
N ASP A 39 -11.64 0.19 7.50
CA ASP A 39 -11.11 1.53 7.73
C ASP A 39 -10.66 2.16 6.40
N LEU A 40 -10.18 1.35 5.45
CA LEU A 40 -9.86 1.74 4.07
C LEU A 40 -10.64 0.90 3.05
N LYS A 41 -10.81 1.42 1.83
CA LYS A 41 -11.18 0.60 0.66
C LYS A 41 -9.92 0.05 0.00
N GLU A 42 -10.08 -1.04 -0.73
CA GLU A 42 -9.02 -1.61 -1.58
C GLU A 42 -8.45 -0.57 -2.55
N SER A 43 -9.33 0.21 -3.19
CA SER A 43 -8.98 1.29 -4.11
C SER A 43 -8.17 2.43 -3.48
N ASP A 44 -8.13 2.54 -2.15
CA ASP A 44 -7.35 3.57 -1.45
C ASP A 44 -5.88 3.15 -1.28
N VAL A 45 -5.56 1.85 -1.40
CA VAL A 45 -4.24 1.32 -1.08
C VAL A 45 -3.19 1.76 -2.10
N GLN A 46 -3.49 1.66 -3.40
CA GLN A 46 -2.57 2.06 -4.45
C GLN A 46 -2.15 3.54 -4.34
N PRO A 47 -3.07 4.53 -4.24
CA PRO A 47 -2.70 5.93 -4.06
C PRO A 47 -1.82 6.19 -2.83
N ILE A 48 -2.08 5.49 -1.72
CA ILE A 48 -1.27 5.60 -0.50
C ILE A 48 0.14 5.04 -0.74
N LEU A 49 0.26 3.86 -1.33
CA LEU A 49 1.56 3.24 -1.62
C LEU A 49 2.40 4.08 -2.60
N MET A 50 1.77 4.69 -3.60
CA MET A 50 2.43 5.63 -4.51
C MET A 50 3.02 6.80 -3.74
N THR A 51 2.24 7.41 -2.84
CA THR A 51 2.74 8.49 -1.97
C THR A 51 3.93 8.01 -1.12
N VAL A 52 3.79 6.87 -0.44
CA VAL A 52 4.83 6.29 0.42
C VAL A 52 6.15 6.08 -0.31
N HIS A 53 6.08 5.62 -1.57
CA HIS A 53 7.26 5.33 -2.39
C HIS A 53 7.72 6.51 -3.25
N PHE A 54 7.25 7.73 -2.99
CA PHE A 54 7.61 8.92 -3.78
C PHE A 54 7.33 8.72 -5.28
N ASP A 55 6.16 8.15 -5.58
CA ASP A 55 5.71 7.77 -6.93
C ASP A 55 6.62 6.75 -7.66
N ASN A 56 7.51 6.08 -6.93
CA ASN A 56 8.34 4.99 -7.47
C ASN A 56 7.52 3.70 -7.63
N VAL A 57 6.95 3.53 -8.82
CA VAL A 57 6.14 2.36 -9.22
C VAL A 57 6.87 1.03 -8.98
N GLU A 58 8.16 0.95 -9.31
CA GLU A 58 8.91 -0.29 -9.06
C GLU A 58 9.05 -0.61 -7.57
N GLY A 59 9.22 0.44 -6.75
CA GLY A 59 9.24 0.31 -5.30
C GLY A 59 7.92 -0.25 -4.76
N VAL A 60 6.79 0.27 -5.26
CA VAL A 60 5.45 -0.22 -4.93
C VAL A 60 5.30 -1.69 -5.32
N MET A 61 5.68 -2.06 -6.55
CA MET A 61 5.59 -3.42 -7.05
C MET A 61 6.41 -4.40 -6.21
N ARG A 62 7.66 -4.05 -5.87
CA ARG A 62 8.53 -4.89 -5.02
C ARG A 62 7.93 -5.09 -3.63
N SER A 63 7.36 -4.04 -3.04
CA SER A 63 6.72 -4.10 -1.72
C SER A 63 5.48 -4.98 -1.73
N LEU A 64 4.64 -4.88 -2.76
CA LEU A 64 3.45 -5.71 -2.94
C LEU A 64 3.82 -7.17 -3.19
N GLN A 65 4.76 -7.45 -4.09
CA GLN A 65 5.26 -8.82 -4.35
C GLN A 65 5.77 -9.45 -3.05
N LYS A 66 6.59 -8.70 -2.30
CA LYS A 66 7.14 -9.21 -1.04
C LYS A 66 6.07 -9.47 0.02
N ALA A 67 5.03 -8.64 0.09
CA ALA A 67 3.91 -8.87 0.99
C ALA A 67 3.08 -10.09 0.57
N HIS A 68 2.87 -10.30 -0.74
CA HIS A 68 2.16 -11.46 -1.26
C HIS A 68 2.89 -12.77 -0.92
N GLU A 69 4.22 -12.80 -1.09
CA GLU A 69 5.06 -13.96 -0.71
C GLU A 69 4.89 -14.35 0.77
N LEU A 70 4.57 -13.38 1.64
CA LEU A 70 4.50 -13.59 3.08
C LEU A 70 3.10 -13.94 3.58
N LEU A 71 2.05 -13.47 2.90
CA LEU A 71 0.67 -13.54 3.40
C LEU A 71 -0.33 -14.26 2.51
N ASP A 72 0.03 -14.65 1.29
CA ASP A 72 -0.87 -15.30 0.31
C ASP A 72 -2.30 -14.68 0.30
N GLU A 73 -2.36 -13.36 0.13
CA GLU A 73 -3.63 -12.62 0.15
C GLU A 73 -4.05 -12.22 -1.27
N GLU A 74 -5.23 -12.70 -1.72
CA GLU A 74 -5.86 -12.35 -3.02
C GLU A 74 -5.97 -10.82 -3.22
N LEU A 75 -6.14 -10.07 -2.13
CA LEU A 75 -6.19 -8.61 -2.17
C LEU A 75 -4.87 -7.99 -2.68
N ILE A 76 -3.73 -8.56 -2.29
CA ILE A 76 -2.43 -8.06 -2.75
C ILE A 76 -2.26 -8.35 -4.24
N GLU A 77 -2.74 -9.49 -4.72
CA GLU A 77 -2.75 -9.84 -6.14
C GLU A 77 -3.60 -8.86 -6.98
N SER A 78 -4.78 -8.49 -6.48
CA SER A 78 -5.63 -7.48 -7.13
C SER A 78 -4.87 -6.16 -7.31
N ILE A 79 -4.21 -5.67 -6.25
CA ILE A 79 -3.46 -4.40 -6.30
C ILE A 79 -2.25 -4.51 -7.24
N LEU A 80 -1.56 -5.66 -7.26
CA LEU A 80 -0.46 -5.90 -8.20
C LEU A 80 -0.91 -5.79 -9.66
N ASN A 81 -2.12 -6.24 -9.98
CA ASN A 81 -2.67 -6.17 -11.33
C ASN A 81 -3.11 -4.75 -11.71
N ASP A 82 -3.53 -3.93 -10.74
CA ASP A 82 -3.91 -2.52 -10.97
C ASP A 82 -2.70 -1.59 -11.15
N VAL A 83 -1.55 -1.94 -10.55
CA VAL A 83 -0.30 -1.15 -10.68
C VAL A 83 0.44 -1.47 -11.98
N LYS A 84 0.31 -2.69 -12.52
CA LYS A 84 0.90 -3.04 -13.82
C LYS A 84 0.24 -2.20 -14.93
N PRO A 85 1.00 -1.57 -15.83
CA PRO A 85 0.41 -0.97 -17.03
C PRO A 85 -0.28 -2.06 -17.84
N ARG A 86 -1.55 -1.81 -18.21
CA ARG A 86 -2.26 -2.63 -19.21
C ARG A 86 -1.56 -2.39 -20.55
N ASN A 87 -0.78 -3.37 -20.99
CA ASN A 87 -0.25 -3.42 -22.36
C ASN A 87 -1.39 -3.65 -23.36
#